data_AF-A0A7X3Q204-F1
#
_entry.id   AF-A0A7X3Q204-F1
#
_cell.length_a   1.000
_cell.length_b   1.000
_cell.length_c   1.000
_cell.angle_alpha   90.00
_cell.angle_beta   90.00
_cell.angle_gamma   90.00
#
_symmetry.space_group_name_H-M   'P 1'
#
loop_
_entity.id
_entity.type
_entity.pdbx_description
1 polymer ?
#
loop_
_entity_poly.entity_id
_entity_poly.type
_entity_poly.pdbx_seq_one_letter_code
_entity_poly.pdbx_strand_id
1 'polypeptide(L)'
;MDVAPIDIASRLDDEHRPVFEGMPRPQRDWSDIPGTRERMAEMRASLPQPVLPANVAIEDVTVPGPAGDPDVPVRLYRPEGLPQPAAALYWIHGGGMVMGNVEMNDPYCANIADKLNVLVASVEYRLAPEDPFPAPLEDCYAGLAWLWRSREEFGLD
;
A
#
# COMPACT_ATOMS: atom_id res chain seq x y z
N MET A 1 33.17 -4.99 9.35
CA MET A 1 33.28 -6.16 8.46
C MET A 1 33.32 -5.64 7.05
N ASP A 2 34.42 -5.87 6.34
CA ASP A 2 34.54 -5.52 4.93
C ASP A 2 33.78 -6.59 4.13
N VAL A 3 32.56 -6.28 3.70
CA VAL A 3 31.77 -7.17 2.87
C VAL A 3 32.15 -6.87 1.42
N ALA A 4 32.66 -7.88 0.71
CA ALA A 4 32.96 -7.71 -0.71
C ALA A 4 31.71 -7.18 -1.46
N PRO A 5 31.86 -6.18 -2.35
CA PRO A 5 30.72 -5.60 -3.04
C PRO A 5 29.99 -6.67 -3.86
N ILE A 6 28.66 -6.67 -3.78
CA ILE A 6 27.83 -7.57 -4.57
C ILE A 6 27.85 -7.09 -6.01
N ASP A 7 28.30 -7.94 -6.92
CA ASP A 7 28.11 -7.74 -8.35
C ASP A 7 26.64 -8.02 -8.71
N ILE A 8 25.82 -6.95 -8.67
CA ILE A 8 24.41 -7.03 -9.01
C ILE A 8 24.24 -7.41 -10.48
N ALA A 9 25.09 -6.91 -11.38
CA ALA A 9 24.92 -7.06 -12.82
C ALA A 9 24.98 -8.53 -13.28
N SER A 10 25.89 -9.33 -12.70
CA SER A 10 25.96 -10.77 -12.98
C SER A 10 24.86 -11.60 -12.34
N ARG A 11 24.08 -11.01 -11.43
CA ARG A 11 22.97 -11.67 -10.72
C ARG A 11 21.58 -11.19 -11.16
N LEU A 12 21.51 -10.23 -12.08
CA LEU A 12 20.26 -9.81 -12.67
C LEU A 12 19.70 -10.91 -13.57
N ASP A 13 18.42 -11.20 -13.37
CA ASP A 13 17.62 -11.95 -14.32
C ASP A 13 17.61 -11.22 -15.67
N ASP A 14 17.72 -11.99 -16.77
CA ASP A 14 17.79 -11.45 -18.12
C ASP A 14 16.54 -10.66 -18.52
N GLU A 15 15.36 -11.02 -17.99
CA GLU A 15 14.10 -10.28 -18.20
C GLU A 15 14.15 -8.89 -17.54
N HIS A 16 14.83 -8.78 -16.40
CA HIS A 16 14.88 -7.54 -15.62
C HIS A 16 16.05 -6.65 -16.00
N ARG A 17 17.06 -7.19 -16.68
CA ARG A 17 18.28 -6.45 -17.06
C ARG A 17 17.99 -5.20 -17.91
N PRO A 18 17.19 -5.24 -19.00
CA PRO A 18 16.89 -4.05 -19.79
C PRO A 18 16.17 -2.97 -18.98
N VAL A 19 15.27 -3.37 -18.07
CA VAL A 19 14.55 -2.44 -17.18
C VAL A 19 15.52 -1.76 -16.23
N PHE A 20 16.40 -2.53 -15.59
CA PHE A 20 17.39 -2.02 -14.65
C PHE A 20 18.41 -1.06 -15.31
N GLU A 21 18.83 -1.38 -16.54
CA GLU A 21 19.76 -0.56 -17.32
C GLU A 21 19.10 0.73 -17.84
N GLY A 22 17.82 0.68 -18.20
CA GLY A 22 17.04 1.83 -18.66
C GLY A 22 16.51 2.74 -17.55
N MET A 23 16.65 2.37 -16.28
CA MET A 23 16.06 3.11 -15.16
C MET A 23 16.89 4.37 -14.83
N PRO A 24 16.28 5.57 -14.77
CA PRO A 24 17.01 6.80 -14.46
C PRO A 24 17.60 6.77 -13.04
N ARG A 25 18.78 7.37 -12.84
CA ARG A 25 19.50 7.45 -11.55
C ARG A 25 19.95 8.89 -11.25
N PRO A 26 19.89 9.37 -9.99
CA PRO A 26 19.32 8.70 -8.81
C PRO A 26 17.78 8.70 -8.84
N GLN A 27 17.18 7.58 -8.46
CA GLN A 27 15.72 7.44 -8.42
C GLN A 27 15.05 8.27 -7.31
N ARG A 28 15.77 8.48 -6.19
CA ARG A 28 15.24 9.09 -4.98
C ARG A 28 16.32 9.95 -4.34
N ASP A 29 15.96 11.20 -4.04
CA ASP A 29 16.78 12.10 -3.25
C ASP A 29 16.26 12.07 -1.81
N TRP A 30 16.95 11.34 -0.94
CA TRP A 30 16.55 11.21 0.46
C TRP A 30 16.84 12.47 1.30
N SER A 31 17.55 13.46 0.74
CA SER A 31 17.71 14.77 1.39
C SER A 31 16.49 15.68 1.17
N ASP A 32 15.68 15.39 0.15
CA ASP A 32 14.42 16.06 -0.17
C ASP A 32 13.29 15.03 -0.29
N ILE A 33 12.81 14.55 0.87
CA ILE A 33 11.71 13.58 0.95
C ILE A 33 10.41 14.16 0.36
N PRO A 34 9.95 15.37 0.70
CA PRO A 34 8.73 15.94 0.12
C PRO A 34 8.81 16.05 -1.40
N GLY A 35 9.87 16.62 -1.96
CA GLY A 35 10.01 16.71 -3.41
C GLY A 35 10.17 15.35 -4.08
N THR A 36 10.75 14.35 -3.39
CA THR A 36 10.77 12.97 -3.89
C THR A 36 9.38 12.35 -3.91
N ARG A 37 8.50 12.62 -2.94
CA ARG A 37 7.10 12.17 -2.97
C ARG A 37 6.34 12.80 -4.12
N GLU A 38 6.48 14.11 -4.33
CA GLU A 38 5.86 14.84 -5.44
C GLU A 38 6.28 14.27 -6.79
N ARG A 39 7.60 14.16 -7.04
CA ARG A 39 8.14 13.59 -8.29
C ARG A 39 7.66 12.16 -8.55
N MET A 40 7.54 11.34 -7.50
CA MET A 40 6.99 9.98 -7.63
C MET A 40 5.49 9.99 -7.95
N ALA A 41 4.72 10.88 -7.34
CA ALA A 41 3.29 11.03 -7.64
C ALA A 41 3.06 11.51 -9.08
N GLU A 42 3.84 12.49 -9.54
CA GLU A 42 3.81 12.98 -10.93
C GLU A 42 4.18 11.89 -11.94
N MET A 43 5.28 11.18 -11.69
CA MET A 43 5.71 10.06 -12.54
C MET A 43 4.59 9.00 -12.61
N ARG A 44 4.00 8.64 -11.47
CA ARG A 44 2.89 7.69 -11.44
C ARG A 44 1.70 8.19 -12.25
N ALA A 45 1.28 9.44 -12.06
CA ALA A 45 0.15 10.04 -12.79
C ALA A 45 0.39 10.11 -14.30
N SER A 46 1.65 10.20 -14.74
CA SER A 46 2.03 10.21 -16.16
C SER A 46 2.00 8.82 -16.83
N LEU A 47 2.06 7.74 -16.04
CA LEU A 47 2.02 6.37 -16.55
C LEU A 47 0.57 5.90 -16.77
N PRO A 48 0.33 5.03 -17.78
CA PRO A 48 -0.98 4.40 -17.93
C PRO A 48 -1.41 3.69 -16.65
N GLN A 49 -2.57 4.10 -16.11
CA GLN A 49 -3.13 3.43 -14.95
C GLN A 49 -3.82 2.12 -15.38
N PRO A 50 -3.61 1.00 -14.67
CA PRO A 50 -4.33 -0.22 -14.95
C PRO A 50 -5.83 -0.02 -14.78
N VAL A 51 -6.63 -0.69 -15.62
CA VAL A 51 -8.08 -0.75 -15.45
C VAL A 51 -8.37 -1.64 -14.24
N LEU A 52 -9.17 -1.14 -13.30
CA LEU A 52 -9.61 -1.90 -12.13
C LEU A 52 -10.77 -2.83 -12.50
N PRO A 53 -10.90 -4.01 -11.85
CA PRO A 53 -12.07 -4.88 -12.04
C PRO A 53 -13.38 -4.13 -11.78
N ALA A 54 -14.31 -4.19 -12.73
CA ALA A 54 -15.57 -3.42 -12.67
C ALA A 54 -16.53 -3.91 -11.57
N ASN A 55 -16.37 -5.16 -11.13
CA ASN A 55 -17.14 -5.80 -10.08
C ASN A 55 -16.54 -5.58 -8.68
N VAL A 56 -15.62 -4.64 -8.50
CA VAL A 56 -15.04 -4.31 -7.18
C VAL A 56 -15.40 -2.87 -6.82
N ALA A 57 -16.23 -2.71 -5.79
CA ALA A 57 -16.51 -1.42 -5.19
C ALA A 57 -15.32 -0.96 -4.34
N ILE A 58 -14.96 0.32 -4.46
CA ILE A 58 -13.88 0.96 -3.69
C ILE A 58 -14.49 2.03 -2.82
N GLU A 59 -14.29 1.92 -1.51
CA GLU A 59 -14.89 2.79 -0.50
C GLU A 59 -13.82 3.23 0.50
N ASP A 60 -13.74 4.54 0.78
CA ASP A 60 -12.87 5.06 1.83
C ASP A 60 -13.66 5.21 3.13
N VAL A 61 -13.12 4.67 4.21
CA VAL A 61 -13.65 4.83 5.57
C VAL A 61 -12.58 5.43 6.47
N THR A 62 -13.02 6.08 7.54
CA THR A 62 -12.14 6.65 8.57
C THR A 62 -12.39 5.91 9.87
N VAL A 63 -11.32 5.45 10.52
CA VAL A 63 -11.41 4.61 11.72
C VAL A 63 -10.67 5.27 12.89
N PRO A 64 -11.10 5.05 14.15
CA PRO A 64 -10.42 5.64 15.29
C PRO A 64 -8.94 5.28 15.34
N GLY A 65 -8.08 6.30 15.39
CA GLY A 65 -6.64 6.13 15.56
C GLY A 65 -6.23 5.86 17.02
N PRO A 66 -4.91 5.80 17.29
CA PRO A 66 -4.39 5.74 18.64
C PRO A 66 -4.88 6.89 19.53
N ALA A 67 -4.86 6.69 20.85
CA ALA A 67 -5.37 7.70 21.78
C ALA A 67 -4.56 9.00 21.70
N GLY A 68 -5.21 10.09 21.26
CA GLY A 68 -4.59 11.41 21.08
C GLY A 68 -4.05 11.66 19.67
N ASP A 69 -4.14 10.68 18.79
CA ASP A 69 -3.75 10.76 17.38
C ASP A 69 -4.98 10.96 16.47
N PRO A 70 -4.78 11.40 15.21
CA PRO A 70 -5.87 11.53 14.25
C PRO A 70 -6.47 10.17 13.89
N ASP A 71 -7.68 10.21 13.32
CA ASP A 71 -8.29 9.01 12.74
C ASP A 71 -7.50 8.52 11.52
N VAL A 72 -7.55 7.21 11.29
CA VAL A 72 -6.79 6.50 10.25
C VAL A 72 -7.71 6.21 9.06
N PRO A 73 -7.38 6.68 7.84
CA PRO A 73 -8.12 6.28 6.65
C PRO A 73 -7.84 4.82 6.28
N VAL A 74 -8.88 4.10 5.86
CA VAL A 74 -8.80 2.74 5.36
C VAL A 74 -9.62 2.67 4.08
N ARG A 75 -9.00 2.21 2.98
CA ARG A 75 -9.66 1.95 1.71
C ARG A 75 -10.11 0.50 1.64
N LEU A 76 -11.40 0.28 1.42
CA LEU A 76 -12.01 -1.02 1.26
C LEU A 76 -12.19 -1.33 -0.23
N TYR A 77 -11.87 -2.56 -0.61
CA TYR A 77 -12.15 -3.12 -1.94
C TYR A 77 -13.08 -4.31 -1.73
N ARG A 78 -14.32 -4.17 -2.17
CA ARG A 78 -15.39 -5.15 -1.97
C ARG A 78 -15.85 -5.70 -3.31
N PRO A 79 -15.58 -6.98 -3.62
CA PRO A 79 -16.10 -7.60 -4.84
C PRO A 79 -17.63 -7.79 -4.72
N GLU A 80 -18.33 -7.67 -5.84
CA GLU A 80 -19.73 -8.07 -5.95
C GLU A 80 -19.87 -9.56 -5.64
N GLY A 81 -20.90 -9.94 -4.88
CA GLY A 81 -21.13 -11.34 -4.53
C GLY A 81 -20.14 -11.90 -3.49
N LEU A 82 -19.53 -11.02 -2.68
CA LEU A 82 -18.71 -11.42 -1.54
C LEU A 82 -19.46 -12.48 -0.69
N PRO A 83 -18.85 -13.65 -0.39
CA PRO A 83 -19.52 -14.73 0.32
C PRO A 83 -19.77 -14.33 1.78
N GLN A 84 -20.61 -15.09 2.47
CA GLN A 84 -20.99 -14.83 3.85
C GLN A 84 -20.98 -16.16 4.62
N PRO A 85 -20.01 -16.38 5.54
CA PRO A 85 -18.90 -15.47 5.87
C PRO A 85 -17.86 -15.36 4.74
N ALA A 86 -17.14 -14.23 4.69
CA ALA A 86 -16.00 -14.01 3.81
C ALA A 86 -14.69 -13.86 4.57
N ALA A 87 -13.59 -14.23 3.93
CA ALA A 87 -12.28 -13.84 4.41
C ALA A 87 -12.00 -12.36 4.11
N ALA A 88 -11.12 -11.75 4.89
CA ALA A 88 -10.56 -10.44 4.60
C ALA A 88 -9.04 -10.47 4.51
N LEU A 89 -8.48 -9.61 3.66
CA LEU A 89 -7.07 -9.33 3.56
C LEU A 89 -6.80 -7.90 4.00
N TYR A 90 -5.99 -7.74 5.04
CA TYR A 90 -5.51 -6.44 5.48
C TYR A 90 -4.20 -6.10 4.75
N TRP A 91 -4.18 -4.97 4.05
CA TRP A 91 -3.08 -4.53 3.22
C TRP A 91 -2.38 -3.32 3.84
N ILE A 92 -1.05 -3.39 3.92
CA ILE A 92 -0.18 -2.29 4.33
C ILE A 92 0.72 -2.00 3.14
N HIS A 93 0.63 -0.80 2.58
CA HIS A 93 1.44 -0.46 1.41
C HIS A 93 2.93 -0.36 1.75
N GLY A 94 3.76 -0.47 0.73
CA GLY A 94 5.22 -0.32 0.86
C GLY A 94 5.66 1.14 0.95
N GLY A 95 6.97 1.36 0.83
CA GLY A 95 7.57 2.71 0.82
C GLY A 95 8.42 3.02 2.05
N GLY A 96 8.75 2.01 2.85
CA GLY A 96 9.68 2.14 3.97
C GLY A 96 9.15 3.04 5.09
N MET A 97 7.83 3.13 5.24
CA MET A 97 7.13 4.07 6.15
C MET A 97 7.39 5.55 5.87
N VAL A 98 8.05 5.88 4.76
CA VAL A 98 8.44 7.25 4.39
C VAL A 98 7.74 7.71 3.10
N MET A 99 7.39 6.75 2.24
CA MET A 99 6.83 6.99 0.92
C MET A 99 5.50 6.26 0.76
N GLY A 100 4.70 6.76 -0.18
CA GLY A 100 3.55 6.07 -0.73
C GLY A 100 2.23 6.38 -0.05
N ASN A 101 1.18 5.73 -0.56
CA ASN A 101 -0.21 5.85 -0.12
C ASN A 101 -0.99 4.61 -0.56
N VAL A 102 -2.24 4.48 -0.11
CA VAL A 102 -3.15 3.38 -0.46
C VAL A 102 -3.38 3.26 -1.96
N GLU A 103 -3.43 4.39 -2.67
CA GLU A 103 -3.69 4.39 -4.11
C GLU A 103 -2.61 3.62 -4.87
N MET A 104 -1.35 3.60 -4.39
CA MET A 104 -0.24 2.91 -5.07
C MET A 104 -0.52 1.44 -5.34
N ASN A 105 -1.40 0.84 -4.54
CA ASN A 105 -1.76 -0.55 -4.66
C ASN A 105 -3.23 -0.76 -5.09
N ASP A 106 -3.97 0.27 -5.53
CA ASP A 106 -5.36 0.10 -6.03
C ASP A 106 -5.47 -1.04 -7.05
N PRO A 107 -4.62 -1.13 -8.09
CA PRO A 107 -4.71 -2.24 -9.05
C PRO A 107 -4.46 -3.60 -8.41
N TYR A 108 -3.54 -3.68 -7.47
CA TYR A 108 -3.18 -4.95 -6.84
C TYR A 108 -4.27 -5.40 -5.85
N CYS A 109 -4.72 -4.51 -4.99
CA CYS A 109 -5.78 -4.75 -4.01
C CYS A 109 -7.11 -5.10 -4.69
N ALA A 110 -7.52 -4.34 -5.72
CA ALA A 110 -8.75 -4.64 -6.46
C ALA A 110 -8.67 -5.98 -7.21
N ASN A 111 -7.52 -6.31 -7.81
CA ASN A 111 -7.32 -7.62 -8.45
C ASN A 111 -7.35 -8.78 -7.45
N ILE A 112 -6.80 -8.60 -6.25
CA ILE A 112 -6.87 -9.61 -5.19
C ILE A 112 -8.32 -9.81 -4.74
N ALA A 113 -9.02 -8.71 -4.48
CA ALA A 113 -10.41 -8.73 -4.04
C ALA A 113 -11.29 -9.51 -5.03
N ASP A 114 -11.16 -9.20 -6.32
CA ASP A 114 -11.85 -9.88 -7.42
C ASP A 114 -11.48 -11.38 -7.51
N LYS A 115 -10.17 -11.68 -7.64
CA LYS A 115 -9.70 -13.05 -7.93
C LYS A 115 -9.91 -14.03 -6.78
N LEU A 116 -9.80 -13.55 -5.54
CA LEU A 116 -9.92 -14.40 -4.35
C LEU A 116 -11.32 -14.31 -3.73
N ASN A 117 -12.16 -13.40 -4.21
CA ASN A 117 -13.49 -13.10 -3.66
C ASN A 117 -13.43 -12.81 -2.14
N VAL A 118 -12.53 -11.90 -1.76
CA VAL A 118 -12.29 -11.47 -0.37
C VAL A 118 -12.45 -9.96 -0.24
N LEU A 119 -12.81 -9.48 0.95
CA LEU A 119 -12.70 -8.05 1.25
C LEU A 119 -11.22 -7.69 1.40
N VAL A 120 -10.73 -6.67 0.70
CA VAL A 120 -9.40 -6.10 0.98
C VAL A 120 -9.57 -4.78 1.71
N ALA A 121 -8.88 -4.60 2.83
CA ALA A 121 -8.84 -3.34 3.58
C ALA A 121 -7.39 -2.82 3.61
N SER A 122 -7.14 -1.71 2.95
CA SER A 122 -5.82 -1.09 2.80
C SER A 122 -5.71 0.15 3.67
N VAL A 123 -4.73 0.20 4.57
CA VAL A 123 -4.56 1.31 5.51
C VAL A 123 -3.71 2.44 4.93
N GLU A 124 -4.14 3.69 5.13
CA GLU A 124 -3.37 4.92 4.86
C GLU A 124 -2.70 5.34 6.17
N TYR A 125 -1.51 4.82 6.42
CA TYR A 125 -0.77 5.12 7.64
C TYR A 125 0.00 6.44 7.49
N ARG A 126 0.22 7.17 8.60
CA ARG A 126 1.05 8.38 8.61
C ARG A 126 2.50 8.07 8.26
N LEU A 127 3.19 9.00 7.59
CA LEU A 127 4.55 8.78 7.09
C LEU A 127 5.61 9.48 7.93
N ALA A 128 6.75 8.83 8.09
CA ALA A 128 7.98 9.48 8.53
C ALA A 128 8.56 10.34 7.40
N PRO A 129 9.29 11.44 7.69
CA PRO A 129 9.73 11.86 9.02
C PRO A 129 8.72 12.70 9.82
N GLU A 130 7.59 13.09 9.23
CA GLU A 130 6.58 13.91 9.91
C GLU A 130 5.99 13.19 11.12
N ASP A 131 5.70 11.90 10.95
CA ASP A 131 5.22 10.99 11.97
C ASP A 131 6.19 9.80 12.07
N PRO A 132 7.28 9.91 12.85
CA PRO A 132 8.26 8.84 12.99
C PRO A 132 7.67 7.65 13.75
N PHE A 133 8.43 6.55 13.79
CA PHE A 133 8.10 5.42 14.67
C PHE A 133 7.77 5.90 16.10
N PRO A 134 6.65 5.44 16.71
CA PRO A 134 5.82 4.30 16.29
C PRO A 134 4.58 4.65 15.45
N ALA A 135 4.33 5.91 15.10
CA ALA A 135 3.05 6.35 14.51
C ALA A 135 2.57 5.53 13.28
N PRO A 136 3.40 5.25 12.25
CA PRO A 136 2.96 4.46 11.09
C PRO A 136 2.51 3.04 11.49
N LEU A 137 3.19 2.45 12.47
CA LEU A 137 2.89 1.11 12.97
C LEU A 137 1.61 1.11 13.81
N GLU A 138 1.41 2.13 14.63
CA GLU A 138 0.21 2.27 15.45
C GLU A 138 -1.03 2.51 14.60
N ASP A 139 -0.93 3.28 13.51
CA ASP A 139 -2.02 3.44 12.53
C ASP A 139 -2.36 2.11 11.85
N CYS A 140 -1.34 1.36 11.42
CA CYS A 140 -1.52 0.02 10.84
C CYS A 140 -2.24 -0.91 11.83
N TYR A 141 -1.88 -0.86 13.11
CA TYR A 141 -2.53 -1.68 14.14
C TYR A 141 -3.95 -1.21 14.43
N ALA A 142 -4.20 0.10 14.46
CA ALA A 142 -5.52 0.68 14.68
C ALA A 142 -6.50 0.22 13.58
N GLY A 143 -6.11 0.30 12.32
CA GLY A 143 -6.92 -0.18 11.20
C GLY A 143 -7.19 -1.70 11.23
N LEU A 144 -6.19 -2.50 11.59
CA LEU A 144 -6.36 -3.96 11.73
C LEU A 144 -7.32 -4.30 12.88
N ALA A 145 -7.14 -3.66 14.03
CA ALA A 145 -7.97 -3.87 15.20
C ALA A 145 -9.42 -3.42 14.95
N TRP A 146 -9.62 -2.34 14.21
CA TRP A 146 -10.93 -1.91 13.75
C TRP A 146 -11.58 -2.97 12.85
N LEU A 147 -10.89 -3.44 11.81
CA LEU A 147 -11.42 -4.44 10.88
C LEU A 147 -11.85 -5.71 11.62
N TRP A 148 -11.03 -6.18 12.56
CA TRP A 148 -11.35 -7.34 13.38
C TRP A 148 -12.61 -7.13 14.24
N ARG A 149 -12.78 -5.94 14.83
CA ARG A 149 -13.95 -5.61 15.67
C ARG A 149 -15.22 -5.44 14.83
N SER A 150 -15.09 -4.90 13.63
CA SER A 150 -16.20 -4.71 12.68
C SER A 150 -16.47 -5.94 11.79
N ARG A 151 -15.79 -7.07 12.02
CA ARG A 151 -15.91 -8.28 11.18
C ARG A 151 -17.35 -8.73 10.98
N GLU A 152 -18.19 -8.67 12.02
CA GLU A 152 -19.59 -9.10 11.94
C GLU A 152 -20.44 -8.16 11.08
N GLU A 153 -20.14 -6.86 11.07
CA GLU A 153 -20.80 -5.86 10.21
C GLU A 153 -20.50 -6.10 8.72
N PHE A 154 -19.28 -6.55 8.43
CA PHE A 154 -18.84 -6.91 7.08
C PHE A 154 -19.06 -8.39 6.73
N GLY A 155 -19.56 -9.19 7.67
CA GLY A 155 -19.77 -10.63 7.51
C GLY A 155 -18.50 -11.42 7.26
N LEU A 156 -17.45 -11.15 8.04
CA LEU A 156 -16.12 -11.76 7.93
C LEU A 156 -15.89 -12.81 9.03
N ASP A 157 -15.13 -13.87 8.72
CA ASP A 157 -14.67 -14.91 9.68
C ASP A 157 -13.14 -15.04 9.81
#